data_AF-A0A8S3K1Y2-F1
#
_entry.id   AF-A0A8S3K1Y2-F1
#
_cell.length_a   1.000
_cell.length_b   1.000
_cell.length_c   1.000
_cell.angle_alpha   90.00
_cell.angle_beta   90.00
_cell.angle_gamma   90.00
#
_symmetry.space_group_name_H-M   'P 1'
#
loop_
_entity.id
_entity.type
_entity.pdbx_description
1 polymer ?
#
loop_
_entity_poly.entity_id
_entity_poly.type
_entity_poly.pdbx_seq_one_letter_code
_entity_poly.pdbx_strand_id
1 'polypeptide(L)'
;QYHNIFTEESFRRLANAYFICLQLITHISSLAPITTILPLAFVLALTAIKDATDDIARHRSDRHVNNREIKTVVGKELATRKWKDINVGDIIQLTNNDFLTVYIVLISTSELNGL
;
A
#
# COMPACT_ATOMS: atom_id res chain seq x y z
N GLN A 1 6.31 -9.39 -5.43
CA GLN A 1 7.65 -9.02 -4.93
C GLN A 1 8.58 -8.45 -6.02
N TYR A 2 8.57 -8.99 -7.25
CA TYR A 2 9.41 -8.47 -8.35
C TYR A 2 9.01 -7.09 -8.89
N HIS A 3 7.72 -6.72 -8.87
CA HIS A 3 7.25 -5.44 -9.44
C HIS A 3 7.83 -4.19 -8.73
N ASN A 4 8.02 -4.25 -7.40
CA ASN A 4 8.68 -3.16 -6.67
C ASN A 4 10.19 -3.09 -6.92
N ILE A 5 10.85 -4.22 -7.22
CA ILE A 5 12.29 -4.23 -7.46
C ILE A 5 12.62 -3.50 -8.77
N PHE A 6 11.79 -3.68 -9.80
CA PHE A 6 11.95 -2.97 -11.08
C PHE A 6 11.73 -1.46 -10.96
N THR A 7 10.79 -1.02 -10.13
CA THR A 7 10.56 0.41 -9.89
C THR A 7 11.67 1.03 -9.04
N GLU A 8 12.16 0.33 -8.02
CA GLU A 8 13.32 0.75 -7.20
C GLU A 8 14.61 0.87 -8.03
N GLU A 9 14.89 -0.09 -8.90
CA GLU A 9 16.09 -0.07 -9.75
C GLU A 9 16.02 1.04 -10.81
N SER A 10 14.86 1.22 -11.43
CA SER A 10 14.64 2.30 -12.40
C SER A 10 14.77 3.68 -11.73
N PHE A 11 14.25 3.83 -10.51
CA PHE A 11 14.38 5.06 -9.73
C PHE A 11 15.84 5.36 -9.37
N ARG A 12 16.60 4.34 -8.96
CA ARG A 12 18.04 4.48 -8.68
C ARG A 12 18.84 4.88 -9.92
N ARG A 13 18.56 4.30 -11.09
CA ARG A 13 19.20 4.71 -12.35
C ARG A 13 18.87 6.15 -12.73
N LEU A 14 17.61 6.55 -12.57
CA LEU A 14 17.16 7.92 -12.83
C LEU A 14 17.81 8.93 -11.87
N ALA A 15 17.89 8.61 -10.58
CA ALA A 15 18.57 9.43 -9.56
C ALA A 15 20.08 9.56 -9.84
N ASN A 16 20.74 8.50 -10.27
CA ASN A 16 22.16 8.54 -10.62
C ASN A 16 22.42 9.41 -11.87
N ALA A 17 21.60 9.27 -12.92
CA ALA A 17 21.69 10.12 -14.10
C ALA A 17 21.46 11.60 -13.75
N TYR A 18 20.51 11.86 -12.86
CA TYR A 18 20.25 13.18 -12.28
C TYR A 18 21.48 13.77 -11.57
N PHE A 19 22.14 13.00 -10.70
CA PHE A 19 23.33 13.48 -9.98
C PHE A 19 24.47 13.82 -10.94
N ILE A 20 24.69 13.01 -11.98
CA ILE A 20 25.71 13.27 -13.00
C ILE A 20 25.43 14.57 -13.75
N CYS A 21 24.18 14.80 -14.18
CA CYS A 21 23.78 16.05 -14.84
C CYS A 21 24.00 17.27 -13.95
N LEU A 22 23.66 17.17 -12.67
CA LEU A 22 23.81 18.25 -11.69
C LEU A 22 25.30 18.58 -11.42
N GLN A 23 26.16 17.54 -11.40
CA GLN A 23 27.61 17.69 -11.29
C GLN A 23 28.22 18.42 -12.50
N LEU A 24 27.74 18.11 -13.72
CA LEU A 24 28.22 18.74 -14.95
C LEU A 24 27.79 20.21 -15.04
N ILE A 25 26.57 20.54 -14.62
CA ILE A 25 26.04 21.91 -14.68
C ILE A 25 26.70 22.83 -13.65
N THR A 26 26.96 22.32 -12.44
CA THR A 26 27.65 23.07 -11.37
C THR A 26 29.13 23.34 -11.70
N HIS A 27 29.76 22.53 -12.55
CA HIS A 27 31.15 22.72 -12.97
C HIS A 27 31.35 23.87 -13.98
N ILE A 28 30.29 24.30 -14.67
CA ILE A 28 30.38 25.22 -15.83
C ILE A 28 29.68 26.57 -15.53
N SER A 29 28.78 26.67 -14.55
CA SER A 29 27.92 27.85 -14.38
C SER A 29 27.98 28.47 -12.97
N SER A 30 28.14 29.80 -12.88
CA SER A 30 28.04 30.57 -11.63
C SER A 30 26.59 30.80 -11.14
N LEU A 31 25.57 30.32 -11.89
CA LEU A 31 24.15 30.39 -11.54
C LEU A 31 23.68 29.25 -10.63
N ALA A 32 24.57 28.80 -9.72
CA ALA A 32 24.42 27.60 -8.90
C ALA A 32 23.05 27.38 -8.22
N PRO A 33 22.28 28.39 -7.76
CA PRO A 33 21.03 28.13 -7.05
C PRO A 33 19.88 27.61 -7.94
N ILE A 34 19.69 28.21 -9.12
CA ILE A 34 18.53 27.90 -9.98
C ILE A 34 18.68 26.53 -10.63
N THR A 35 19.90 26.21 -11.05
CA THR A 35 20.24 24.94 -11.72
C THR A 35 20.21 23.74 -10.78
N THR A 36 20.28 23.94 -9.46
CA THR A 36 20.06 22.87 -8.47
C THR A 36 18.61 22.72 -8.04
N ILE A 37 17.85 23.82 -7.96
CA ILE A 37 16.45 23.81 -7.47
C ILE A 37 15.51 23.18 -8.50
N LEU A 38 15.66 23.51 -9.78
CA LEU A 38 14.79 23.01 -10.85
C LEU A 38 14.76 21.47 -10.90
N PRO A 39 15.91 20.78 -10.96
CA PRO A 39 15.94 19.32 -10.91
C PRO A 39 15.32 18.76 -9.61
N LEU A 40 15.61 19.34 -8.44
CA LEU A 40 15.05 18.86 -7.17
C LEU A 40 13.53 18.99 -7.14
N ALA A 41 13.00 20.12 -7.61
CA ALA A 41 11.57 20.37 -7.72
C ALA A 41 10.88 19.39 -8.67
N PHE A 42 11.54 19.02 -9.78
CA PHE A 42 11.02 18.02 -10.71
C PHE A 42 10.90 16.64 -10.06
N VAL A 43 11.95 16.18 -9.37
CA VAL A 43 11.91 14.89 -8.67
C VAL A 43 10.85 14.89 -7.57
N LEU A 44 10.78 15.95 -6.76
CA LEU A 44 9.75 16.09 -5.72
C LEU A 44 8.34 16.09 -6.30
N ALA A 45 8.13 16.75 -7.45
CA ALA A 45 6.84 16.75 -8.12
C ALA A 45 6.46 15.35 -8.62
N LEU A 46 7.39 14.61 -9.23
CA LEU A 46 7.15 13.24 -9.66
C LEU A 46 6.84 12.31 -8.48
N THR A 47 7.61 12.42 -7.38
CA THR A 47 7.37 11.66 -6.16
C THR A 47 5.98 11.99 -5.59
N ALA A 48 5.62 13.27 -5.49
CA ALA A 48 4.30 13.68 -5.00
C ALA A 48 3.15 13.14 -5.85
N ILE A 49 3.29 13.15 -7.19
CA ILE A 49 2.30 12.57 -8.10
C ILE A 49 2.16 11.07 -7.87
N LYS A 50 3.30 10.35 -7.80
CA LYS A 50 3.31 8.90 -7.55
C LYS A 50 2.64 8.57 -6.21
N ASP A 51 3.06 9.24 -5.15
CA ASP A 51 2.52 9.03 -3.80
C ASP A 51 1.01 9.29 -3.78
N ALA A 52 0.55 10.36 -4.45
CA ALA A 52 -0.89 10.63 -4.59
C ALA A 52 -1.62 9.52 -5.36
N THR A 53 -1.05 8.99 -6.44
CA THR A 53 -1.67 7.88 -7.18
C THR A 53 -1.73 6.59 -6.35
N ASP A 54 -0.65 6.27 -5.64
CA ASP A 54 -0.56 5.07 -4.80
C ASP A 54 -1.53 5.18 -3.61
N ASP A 55 -1.65 6.38 -3.02
CA ASP A 55 -2.57 6.63 -1.91
C ASP A 55 -4.04 6.55 -2.35
N ILE A 56 -4.39 7.08 -3.52
CA ILE A 56 -5.73 6.92 -4.11
C ILE A 56 -6.04 5.43 -4.38
N ALA A 57 -5.08 4.69 -4.93
CA ALA A 57 -5.24 3.26 -5.18
C ALA A 57 -5.43 2.47 -3.87
N ARG A 58 -4.64 2.78 -2.84
CA ARG A 58 -4.76 2.21 -1.50
C ARG A 58 -6.14 2.50 -0.90
N HIS A 59 -6.59 3.74 -0.92
CA HIS A 59 -7.90 4.11 -0.39
C HIS A 59 -9.07 3.38 -1.08
N ARG A 60 -8.98 3.17 -2.41
CA ARG A 60 -9.99 2.36 -3.12
C ARG A 60 -9.98 0.91 -2.67
N SER A 61 -8.79 0.33 -2.51
CA SER A 61 -8.60 -1.05 -2.04
C SER A 61 -9.14 -1.24 -0.62
N ASP A 62 -8.76 -0.35 0.30
CA ASP A 62 -9.20 -0.36 1.69
C ASP A 62 -10.71 -0.21 1.79
N ARG A 63 -11.33 0.66 0.98
CA ARG A 63 -12.79 0.83 0.96
C ARG A 63 -13.50 -0.44 0.52
N HIS A 64 -12.92 -1.19 -0.42
CA HIS A 64 -13.50 -2.45 -0.87
C HIS A 64 -13.46 -3.48 0.26
N VAL A 65 -12.31 -3.66 0.93
CA VAL A 65 -12.17 -4.61 2.05
C VAL A 65 -13.06 -4.21 3.24
N ASN A 66 -13.04 -2.94 3.63
CA ASN A 66 -13.76 -2.44 4.80
C ASN A 66 -15.29 -2.54 4.69
N ASN A 67 -15.84 -2.56 3.47
CA ASN A 67 -17.28 -2.70 3.24
C ASN A 67 -17.72 -4.14 2.93
N ARG A 68 -16.81 -5.12 2.93
CA ARG A 68 -17.20 -6.53 2.80
C ARG A 68 -18.06 -6.96 3.98
N GLU A 69 -19.02 -7.82 3.69
CA GLU A 69 -19.88 -8.44 4.68
C GLU A 69 -19.20 -9.68 5.26
N ILE A 70 -19.28 -9.84 6.58
CA ILE A 70 -18.79 -11.00 7.31
C ILE A 70 -19.84 -11.46 8.31
N LYS A 71 -19.89 -12.77 8.55
CA LYS A 71 -20.78 -13.36 9.54
C LYS A 71 -20.11 -13.34 10.91
N THR A 72 -20.83 -12.83 11.90
CA THR A 72 -20.44 -12.74 13.30
C THR A 72 -21.40 -13.54 14.16
N VAL A 73 -20.89 -14.19 15.20
CA VAL A 73 -21.72 -14.89 16.19
C VAL A 73 -22.13 -13.89 17.26
N VAL A 74 -23.42 -13.60 17.36
CA VAL A 74 -23.99 -12.73 18.40
C VAL A 74 -24.89 -13.60 19.29
N GLY A 75 -24.38 -13.98 20.45
CA GLY A 75 -25.06 -14.93 21.34
C GLY A 75 -25.08 -16.34 20.73
N LYS A 76 -26.25 -16.78 20.24
CA LYS A 76 -26.44 -18.08 19.56
C LYS A 76 -26.80 -17.95 18.08
N GLU A 77 -26.91 -16.73 17.57
CA GLU A 77 -27.32 -16.47 16.19
C GLU A 77 -26.17 -15.91 15.35
N LEU A 78 -26.25 -16.13 14.04
CA LEU A 78 -25.34 -15.55 13.06
C LEU A 78 -25.91 -14.24 12.55
N ALA A 79 -25.16 -13.16 12.74
CA ALA A 79 -25.49 -11.83 12.23
C ALA A 79 -24.46 -11.40 11.19
N THR A 80 -24.92 -10.81 10.10
CA THR A 80 -24.05 -10.20 9.09
C THR A 80 -23.65 -8.80 9.53
N ARG A 81 -22.34 -8.50 9.54
CA ARG A 81 -21.78 -7.18 9.82
C ARG A 81 -20.75 -6.81 8.76
N LYS A 82 -20.38 -5.54 8.68
CA LYS A 82 -19.29 -5.12 7.78
C LYS A 82 -17.95 -5.36 8.46
N TRP A 83 -16.92 -5.66 7.66
CA TRP A 83 -15.56 -5.90 8.13
C TRP A 83 -15.02 -4.78 9.04
N LYS A 84 -15.32 -3.52 8.71
CA LYS A 84 -14.92 -2.35 9.50
C LYS A 84 -15.56 -2.25 10.89
N ASP A 85 -16.65 -2.97 11.14
CA ASP A 85 -17.44 -2.89 12.38
C ASP A 85 -17.09 -4.05 13.35
N ILE A 86 -16.06 -4.85 13.02
CA ILE A 86 -15.57 -5.98 13.82
C ILE A 86 -14.60 -5.50 14.89
N ASN A 87 -14.79 -5.97 16.13
CA ASN A 87 -13.95 -5.63 17.27
C ASN A 87 -13.18 -6.84 17.80
N VAL A 88 -12.13 -6.58 18.58
CA VAL A 88 -11.35 -7.63 19.26
C VAL A 88 -12.26 -8.41 20.20
N GLY A 89 -12.27 -9.74 20.05
CA GLY A 89 -13.11 -10.65 20.82
C GLY A 89 -14.38 -11.10 20.09
N ASP A 90 -14.71 -10.51 18.94
CA ASP A 90 -15.80 -11.01 18.09
C ASP A 90 -15.45 -12.37 17.48
N ILE A 91 -16.39 -13.31 17.54
CA ILE A 91 -16.27 -14.60 16.85
C ILE A 91 -16.84 -14.43 15.45
N ILE A 92 -15.99 -14.60 14.44
CA ILE A 92 -16.34 -14.47 13.03
C ILE A 92 -16.33 -15.84 12.34
N GLN A 93 -17.26 -16.03 11.41
CA GLN A 93 -17.25 -17.17 10.51
C GLN A 93 -16.72 -16.70 9.15
N LEU A 94 -15.58 -17.25 8.76
CA LEU A 94 -14.96 -17.00 7.47
C LEU A 94 -15.46 -18.03 6.44
N THR A 95 -15.57 -17.59 5.20
CA THR A 95 -15.90 -18.41 4.05
C THR A 95 -14.70 -18.49 3.09
N ASN A 96 -14.74 -19.42 2.15
CA ASN A 96 -13.69 -19.53 1.14
C ASN A 96 -13.55 -18.22 0.34
N ASN A 97 -12.31 -17.79 0.10
CA ASN A 97 -11.92 -16.50 -0.49
C ASN A 97 -12.05 -15.27 0.41
N ASP A 98 -12.33 -15.42 1.71
CA ASP A 98 -12.19 -14.30 2.63
C ASP A 98 -10.71 -14.00 2.89
N PHE A 99 -10.31 -12.77 2.60
CA PHE A 99 -8.95 -12.31 2.84
C PHE A 99 -8.79 -11.92 4.30
N LEU A 100 -7.83 -12.55 4.98
CA LEU A 100 -7.51 -12.23 6.36
C LEU A 100 -6.62 -11.00 6.40
N THR A 101 -7.13 -9.92 7.00
CA THR A 101 -6.36 -8.68 7.21
C THR A 101 -5.92 -8.47 8.66
N VAL A 102 -6.31 -9.38 9.56
CA VAL A 102 -6.03 -9.31 11.01
C VAL A 102 -5.51 -10.64 11.55
N TYR A 103 -4.85 -10.61 12.70
CA TYR A 103 -4.44 -11.82 13.42
C TYR A 103 -5.67 -12.51 14.00
N ILE A 104 -5.94 -13.74 13.56
CA ILE A 104 -7.11 -14.54 13.97
C ILE A 104 -6.61 -15.83 14.60
N VAL A 105 -7.28 -16.25 15.66
CA VAL A 105 -7.10 -17.59 16.24
C VAL A 105 -8.15 -18.51 15.65
N LEU A 106 -7.72 -19.58 14.99
CA LEU A 106 -8.63 -20.59 14.45
C LEU A 106 -9.22 -21.42 15.60
N ILE A 107 -10.55 -21.40 15.73
CA ILE A 107 -11.27 -22.15 16.77
C ILE A 107 -11.78 -23.49 16.22
N SER A 108 -12.25 -23.50 14.96
CA SER A 108 -12.78 -24.69 14.30
C SER A 108 -12.79 -24.49 12.79
N THR A 109 -12.67 -25.58 12.03
CA THR A 109 -12.80 -25.59 10.57
C THR A 109 -13.86 -26.60 10.15
N SER A 110 -14.52 -26.34 9.02
CA SER A 110 -15.45 -27.28 8.39
C SER A 110 -14.75 -28.42 7.66
N GLU A 111 -13.44 -28.32 7.43
CA GLU A 111 -12.66 -29.39 6.83
C GLU A 111 -12.28 -30.45 7.87
N LEU A 112 -12.51 -31.72 7.57
CA LEU A 112 -12.20 -32.84 8.46
C LEU A 112 -10.70 -32.94 8.83
N ASN A 113 -9.81 -32.26 8.09
CA ASN A 113 -8.36 -32.38 8.22
C ASN A 113 -7.67 -31.12 8.78
N GLY A 114 -8.39 -30.10 9.24
CA GLY A 114 -7.80 -29.04 10.06
C GLY A 114 -6.87 -28.03 9.35
N LEU A 115 -6.74 -28.09 8.02
CA LEU A 115 -5.80 -27.26 7.23
C LEU A 115 -6.53 -26.48 6.14
#